data_AF-A0A3M1DZ06-F1
#
_entry.id   AF-A0A3M1DZ06-F1
#
_cell.length_a   1.000
_cell.length_b   1.000
_cell.length_c   1.000
_cell.angle_alpha   90.00
_cell.angle_beta   90.00
_cell.angle_gamma   90.00
#
_symmetry.space_group_name_H-M   'P 1'
#
loop_
_entity.id
_entity.type
_entity.pdbx_description
1 polymer ?
#
loop_
_entity_poly.entity_id
_entity_poly.type
_entity_poly.pdbx_seq_one_letter_code
_entity_poly.pdbx_strand_id
1 'polypeptide(L)'
;MAKIKKKKGRSPNAPQVSPGDANQILAAAVQSHQAGQYAQAAEIYHVLIESFPDSPQLCNLYGLALHSLGQVDTALSFLRKAAR
;
A
#
# COMPACT_ATOMS: atom_id res chain seq x y z
N MET A 1 32.21 -6.26 -0.14
CA MET A 1 31.06 -6.97 0.47
C MET A 1 30.10 -5.94 1.08
N ALA A 2 28.81 -6.07 0.75
CA ALA A 2 27.61 -5.45 1.34
C ALA A 2 27.60 -3.96 1.73
N LYS A 3 27.28 -3.07 0.78
CA LYS A 3 26.80 -1.71 1.08
C LYS A 3 25.36 -1.76 1.61
N ILE A 4 25.23 -1.65 2.94
CA ILE A 4 24.23 -0.84 3.66
C ILE A 4 22.86 -0.68 2.95
N LYS A 5 21.88 -1.54 3.25
CA LYS A 5 20.45 -1.19 3.12
C LYS A 5 19.96 -0.63 4.46
N LYS A 6 20.45 0.55 4.86
CA LYS A 6 19.94 1.23 6.06
C LYS A 6 18.74 2.09 5.71
N LYS A 7 17.67 1.85 6.47
CA LYS A 7 16.66 2.82 6.91
C LYS A 7 15.83 3.46 5.79
N LYS A 8 14.67 2.85 5.48
CA LYS A 8 13.48 3.70 5.29
C LYS A 8 13.24 4.29 6.69
N GLY A 9 13.74 5.51 6.91
CA GLY A 9 13.51 6.21 8.16
C GLY A 9 12.02 6.15 8.43
N ARG A 10 11.61 5.54 9.56
CA ARG A 10 10.31 5.85 10.12
C ARG A 10 10.35 7.35 10.33
N SER A 11 9.76 8.12 9.42
CA SER A 11 9.43 9.50 9.70
C SER A 11 8.68 9.47 11.03
N PRO A 12 9.11 10.21 12.06
CA PRO A 12 8.47 10.21 13.37
C PRO A 12 7.00 10.72 13.33
N ASN A 13 6.51 11.07 12.14
CA ASN A 13 5.21 11.65 11.86
C ASN A 13 4.37 10.84 10.86
N ALA A 14 4.69 9.55 10.63
CA ALA A 14 3.81 8.69 9.83
C ALA A 14 2.39 8.73 10.41
N PRO A 15 1.34 8.83 9.57
CA PRO A 15 -0.03 8.83 10.07
C PRO A 15 -0.23 7.56 10.90
N GLN A 16 -0.43 7.72 12.20
CA GLN A 16 -0.57 6.61 13.14
C GLN A 16 -2.00 6.07 12.99
N VAL A 17 -2.28 5.33 11.92
CA VAL A 17 -3.60 4.75 11.71
C VAL A 17 -3.76 3.60 12.70
N SER A 18 -4.70 3.74 13.64
CA SER A 18 -5.01 2.66 14.57
C SER A 18 -5.51 1.43 13.80
N PRO A 19 -5.28 0.19 14.26
CA PRO A 19 -5.75 -1.01 13.56
C PRO A 19 -7.27 -1.05 13.33
N GLY A 20 -8.07 -0.48 14.24
CA GLY A 20 -9.52 -0.36 14.07
C GLY A 20 -9.91 0.57 12.92
N ASP A 21 -9.30 1.76 12.88
CA ASP A 21 -9.49 2.74 11.82
C ASP A 21 -8.96 2.21 10.47
N ALA A 22 -7.84 1.48 10.50
CA ALA A 22 -7.22 0.88 9.32
C ALA A 22 -8.19 -0.03 8.56
N ASN A 23 -9.00 -0.81 9.29
CA ASN A 23 -9.94 -1.73 8.68
C ASN A 23 -11.11 -0.98 8.00
N GLN A 24 -11.58 0.13 8.59
CA GLN A 24 -12.60 0.98 7.97
C GLN A 24 -12.07 1.72 6.74
N ILE A 25 -10.85 2.27 6.84
CA ILE A 25 -10.16 2.93 5.73
C ILE A 25 -9.90 1.95 4.59
N LEU A 26 -9.50 0.71 4.92
CA LEU A 26 -9.31 -0.37 3.96
C LEU A 26 -10.62 -0.71 3.24
N ALA A 27 -11.73 -0.82 3.97
CA ALA A 27 -13.04 -1.08 3.38
C ALA A 27 -13.46 0.03 2.39
N ALA A 28 -13.21 1.30 2.72
CA ALA A 28 -13.46 2.42 1.83
C ALA A 28 -12.60 2.34 0.55
N ALA A 29 -11.30 2.04 0.68
CA ALA A 29 -10.40 1.88 -0.46
C ALA A 29 -10.84 0.74 -1.40
N VAL A 30 -11.29 -0.38 -0.82
CA VAL A 30 -11.82 -1.51 -1.60
C VAL A 30 -13.08 -1.13 -2.35
N GLN A 31 -13.99 -0.36 -1.73
CA GLN A 31 -15.19 0.12 -2.43
C GLN A 31 -14.82 1.03 -3.61
N SER A 32 -13.91 1.99 -3.42
CA SER A 32 -13.41 2.83 -4.52
C SER A 32 -12.74 1.99 -5.61
N HIS A 33 -11.98 0.96 -5.26
CA HIS A 33 -11.37 0.05 -6.23
C HIS A 33 -12.45 -0.67 -7.06
N GLN A 34 -13.47 -1.22 -6.41
CA GLN A 34 -14.58 -1.91 -7.07
C GLN A 34 -15.40 -0.97 -7.96
N ALA A 35 -15.49 0.31 -7.60
CA ALA A 35 -16.11 1.35 -8.40
C ALA A 35 -15.25 1.82 -9.59
N GLY A 36 -14.06 1.23 -9.80
CA GLY A 36 -13.11 1.63 -10.85
C GLY A 36 -12.33 2.92 -10.54
N GLN A 37 -12.47 3.46 -9.33
CA GLN A 37 -11.77 4.67 -8.87
C GLN A 37 -10.36 4.31 -8.37
N TYR A 38 -9.56 3.69 -9.23
CA TYR A 38 -8.27 3.11 -8.84
C TYR A 38 -7.28 4.14 -8.29
N ALA A 39 -7.31 5.38 -8.79
CA ALA A 39 -6.46 6.46 -8.30
C ALA A 39 -6.75 6.77 -6.83
N GLN A 40 -8.03 6.90 -6.48
CA GLN A 40 -8.46 7.17 -5.10
C GLN A 40 -8.13 5.98 -4.18
N ALA A 41 -8.38 4.75 -4.65
CA ALA A 41 -8.04 3.56 -3.89
C ALA A 41 -6.53 3.45 -3.63
N ALA A 42 -5.69 3.76 -4.63
CA ALA A 42 -4.24 3.73 -4.53
C ALA A 42 -3.71 4.72 -3.49
N GLU A 43 -4.24 5.94 -3.43
CA GLU A 43 -3.87 6.93 -2.41
C GLU A 43 -4.17 6.41 -0.99
N ILE A 44 -5.35 5.82 -0.79
CA ILE A 44 -5.74 5.28 0.52
C ILE A 44 -4.85 4.09 0.91
N TYR A 45 -4.60 3.17 -0.02
CA TYR A 45 -3.70 2.04 0.24
C TYR A 45 -2.28 2.50 0.55
N HIS A 46 -1.79 3.57 -0.09
CA HIS A 46 -0.48 4.12 0.20
C HIS A 46 -0.37 4.58 1.67
N VAL A 47 -1.37 5.32 2.17
CA VAL A 47 -1.44 5.74 3.58
C VAL A 47 -1.41 4.55 4.53
N LEU A 48 -2.19 3.50 4.22
CA LEU A 48 -2.21 2.28 5.04
C LEU A 48 -0.87 1.53 4.99
N ILE A 49 -0.19 1.48 3.84
CA ILE A 49 1.14 0.88 3.69
C ILE A 49 2.19 1.64 4.51
N GLU A 50 2.06 2.96 4.69
CA GLU A 50 2.99 3.70 5.55
C GLU A 50 2.86 3.33 7.02
N SER A 51 1.64 2.98 7.46
CA SER A 51 1.36 2.51 8.84
C SER A 51 1.69 1.03 9.02
N PHE A 52 1.38 0.21 8.00
CA PHE A 52 1.48 -1.25 8.00
C PHE A 52 2.30 -1.76 6.80
N PRO A 53 3.60 -1.43 6.72
CA PRO A 53 4.43 -1.73 5.55
C PRO A 53 4.70 -3.22 5.31
N ASP A 54 4.53 -4.04 6.35
CA ASP A 54 4.71 -5.49 6.31
C ASP A 54 3.42 -6.25 6.00
N SER A 55 2.30 -5.57 5.72
CA SER A 55 1.05 -6.24 5.37
C SER A 55 1.07 -6.73 3.92
N PRO A 56 1.07 -8.06 3.67
CA PRO A 56 1.04 -8.60 2.31
C PRO A 56 -0.27 -8.26 1.60
N GLN A 57 -1.37 -8.21 2.34
CA GLN A 57 -2.69 -7.86 1.82
C GLN A 57 -2.71 -6.43 1.25
N LEU A 58 -2.16 -5.46 1.98
CA LEU A 58 -2.09 -4.07 1.51
C LEU A 58 -1.18 -3.95 0.29
N CYS A 59 -0.03 -4.63 0.29
CA CYS A 59 0.87 -4.66 -0.87
C CYS A 59 0.17 -5.26 -2.11
N ASN A 60 -0.63 -6.31 -1.93
CA ASN A 60 -1.38 -6.91 -3.03
C ASN A 60 -2.43 -5.96 -3.59
N LEU A 61 -3.28 -5.40 -2.72
CA LEU A 61 -4.37 -4.50 -3.13
C LEU A 61 -3.84 -3.21 -3.78
N TYR A 62 -2.76 -2.64 -3.24
CA TYR A 62 -2.10 -1.48 -3.84
C TYR A 62 -1.50 -1.82 -5.21
N GLY A 63 -0.83 -2.97 -5.31
CA GLY A 63 -0.27 -3.46 -6.57
C GLY A 63 -1.35 -3.63 -7.64
N LEU A 64 -2.49 -4.24 -7.30
CA LEU A 64 -3.61 -4.38 -8.23
C LEU A 64 -4.19 -3.01 -8.65
N ALA A 65 -4.34 -2.06 -7.73
CA ALA A 65 -4.83 -0.72 -8.05
C ALA A 65 -3.88 0.03 -8.99
N LEU A 66 -2.57 -0.04 -8.74
CA LEU A 66 -1.54 0.54 -9.61
C LEU A 66 -1.51 -0.10 -10.99
N HIS A 67 -1.73 -1.41 -11.07
CA HIS A 67 -1.82 -2.12 -12.34
C HIS A 67 -3.01 -1.61 -13.17
N SER A 68 -4.17 -1.42 -12.55
CA SER A 68 -5.35 -0.85 -13.20
C SER A 68 -5.15 0.61 -13.65
N LEU A 69 -4.21 1.34 -13.03
CA LEU A 69 -3.80 2.69 -13.44
C LEU A 69 -2.72 2.69 -14.55
N GLY A 70 -2.25 1.53 -14.99
CA GLY A 70 -1.16 1.40 -15.97
C GLY A 70 0.25 1.59 -15.36
N GLN A 71 0.37 1.72 -14.03
CA GLN A 71 1.64 1.85 -13.33
C GLN A 71 2.27 0.46 -13.06
N VAL A 72 2.50 -0.30 -14.14
CA VAL A 72 2.84 -1.73 -14.09
C VAL A 72 4.15 -2.01 -13.35
N ASP A 73 5.20 -1.22 -13.56
CA ASP A 73 6.49 -1.41 -12.89
C ASP A 73 6.40 -1.30 -11.36
N THR A 74 5.69 -0.27 -10.88
CA THR A 74 5.44 -0.06 -9.45
C THR A 74 4.52 -1.16 -8.92
N ALA A 75 3.47 -1.52 -9.65
CA ALA A 75 2.54 -2.59 -9.29
C ALA A 75 3.28 -3.91 -9.04
N LEU A 76 4.11 -4.34 -9.99
CA LEU A 76 4.88 -5.59 -9.87
C LEU A 76 5.81 -5.58 -8.66
N SER A 77 6.40 -4.43 -8.32
CA SER A 77 7.26 -4.29 -7.15
C SER A 77 6.51 -4.54 -5.84
N PHE A 78 5.24 -4.12 -5.74
CA PHE A 78 4.40 -4.37 -4.57
C PHE A 78 3.76 -5.76 -4.56
N LEU A 79 3.30 -6.26 -5.71
CA LEU A 79 2.79 -7.62 -5.84
C LEU A 79 3.86 -8.66 -5.46
N ARG A 80 5.12 -8.44 -5.87
CA ARG A 80 6.25 -9.30 -5.46
C ARG A 80 6.56 -9.25 -3.97
N LYS A 81 6.28 -8.13 -3.30
CA LYS A 81 6.41 -8.05 -1.83
C LYS A 81 5.29 -8.81 -1.13
N ALA A 82 4.09 -8.81 -1.70
CA ALA A 82 2.95 -9.54 -1.14
C ALA A 82 3.10 -11.07 -1.23
N ALA A 83 3.91 -11.56 -2.18
CA ALA A 83 4.14 -12.99 -2.42
C ALA A 83 5.40 -13.57 -1.75
N ARG A 84 6.10 -12.77 -0.94
CA ARG A 84 7.30 -13.19 -0.18
C ARG A 84 6.94 -13.59 1.24
#